data_AF-A0A5J4L056-F1
#
_entry.id   AF-A0A5J4L056-F1
#
_cell.length_a   1.000
_cell.length_b   1.000
_cell.length_c   1.000
_cell.angle_alpha   90.00
_cell.angle_beta   90.00
_cell.angle_gamma   90.00
#
_symmetry.space_group_name_H-M   'P 1'
#
loop_
_entity.id
_entity.type
_entity.pdbx_description
1 polymer ?
#
loop_
_entity_poly.entity_id
_entity_poly.type
_entity_poly.pdbx_seq_one_letter_code
_entity_poly.pdbx_strand_id
1 'polypeptide(L)'
;MQSLKVNGASSTHPWLPESFIANGGTLQYTVGSTPNTTWGSSAADAPPSYHYGEIPTLVSLNPGRITVAPGAQVQASITAQNISNAATTVQWSATPPAGLTLTPASGSFTVAANSNAQQSFTIAAGANMAEGVYSIPLTAQTSTGVKLPISALTVVVAKPGNLLGLFNNAGISNDGQGNADFDGDGYSYSAQQLAASGYKPGATVTVNGTQYLWPNVAPATFDNVQVAGQTIQTPDAKAGATHLTFLGSATNGPSSGNVTITYTDGSTQTAQLGFSDWTLGAGNSQPSYGNVVAVKTSYRNAGSGQDQVGTYVFASAPIALNASKQVASITFPSSVDQGALHIFALTVS
;
A
#
# COMPACT_ATOMS: atom_id res chain seq x y z
N MET A 1 35.33 4.75 -32.65
CA MET A 1 36.42 3.75 -32.70
C MET A 1 36.04 2.70 -33.73
N GLN A 2 36.93 2.33 -34.66
CA GLN A 2 36.62 1.42 -35.79
C GLN A 2 37.01 -0.03 -35.53
N SER A 3 38.18 -0.27 -34.92
CA SER A 3 38.66 -1.59 -34.47
C SER A 3 39.80 -1.46 -33.47
N LEU A 4 39.98 -2.49 -32.63
CA LEU A 4 41.04 -2.60 -31.65
C LEU A 4 41.89 -3.84 -31.94
N LYS A 5 43.21 -3.73 -31.80
CA LYS A 5 44.09 -4.89 -31.57
C LYS A 5 44.74 -4.78 -30.19
N VAL A 6 44.74 -5.89 -29.46
CA VAL A 6 45.44 -6.05 -28.17
C VAL A 6 46.61 -7.00 -28.41
N ASN A 7 47.84 -6.53 -28.20
CA ASN A 7 49.07 -7.30 -28.45
C ASN A 7 49.12 -7.91 -29.87
N GLY A 8 48.65 -7.17 -30.87
CA GLY A 8 48.64 -7.59 -32.28
C GLY A 8 47.43 -8.45 -32.69
N ALA A 9 46.64 -8.97 -31.75
CA ALA A 9 45.44 -9.74 -32.02
C ALA A 9 44.20 -8.83 -32.09
N SER A 10 43.33 -9.03 -33.08
CA SER A 10 42.07 -8.28 -33.19
C SER A 10 41.16 -8.55 -32.00
N SER A 11 40.54 -7.49 -31.46
CA SER A 11 39.56 -7.55 -30.37
C SER A 11 38.31 -6.77 -30.76
N THR A 12 37.15 -7.37 -30.51
CA THR A 12 35.84 -6.72 -30.58
C THR A 12 35.38 -6.18 -29.22
N HIS A 13 36.06 -6.54 -28.14
CA HIS A 13 35.69 -6.16 -26.78
C HIS A 13 36.02 -4.68 -26.49
N PRO A 14 35.07 -3.90 -25.96
CA PRO A 14 35.29 -2.55 -25.42
C PRO A 14 35.94 -2.53 -24.03
N TRP A 15 36.57 -3.64 -23.62
CA TRP A 15 37.24 -3.81 -22.33
C TRP A 15 38.54 -4.63 -22.52
N LEU A 16 39.40 -4.62 -21.49
CA LEU A 16 40.67 -5.33 -21.50
C LEU A 16 40.69 -6.40 -20.39
N PRO A 17 41.32 -7.56 -20.64
CA PRO A 17 41.43 -8.60 -19.62
C PRO A 17 42.29 -8.11 -18.45
N GLU A 18 42.06 -8.64 -17.25
CA GLU A 18 42.82 -8.32 -16.04
C GLU A 18 44.34 -8.53 -16.23
N SER A 19 44.71 -9.53 -17.04
CA SER A 19 46.10 -9.81 -17.40
C SER A 19 46.81 -8.64 -18.10
N PHE A 20 46.07 -7.77 -18.79
CA PHE A 20 46.62 -6.56 -19.42
C PHE A 20 47.05 -5.53 -18.36
N ILE A 21 46.32 -5.43 -17.25
CA ILE A 21 46.70 -4.58 -16.11
C ILE A 21 47.92 -5.16 -15.40
N ALA A 22 47.96 -6.48 -15.21
CA ALA A 22 49.06 -7.15 -14.51
C ALA A 22 50.39 -7.12 -15.29
N ASN A 23 50.34 -7.29 -16.62
CA ASN A 23 51.54 -7.53 -17.43
C ASN A 23 51.88 -6.38 -18.39
N GLY A 24 50.97 -5.41 -18.57
CA GLY A 24 51.08 -4.40 -19.62
C GLY A 24 50.88 -4.98 -21.04
N GLY A 25 51.03 -4.14 -22.05
CA GLY A 25 50.89 -4.54 -23.45
C GLY A 25 50.77 -3.37 -24.42
N THR A 26 50.45 -3.68 -25.69
CA THR A 26 50.23 -2.68 -26.74
C THR A 26 48.79 -2.70 -27.22
N LEU A 27 48.18 -1.52 -27.31
CA LEU A 27 46.86 -1.30 -27.89
C LEU A 27 47.02 -0.57 -29.21
N GLN A 28 46.45 -1.11 -30.28
CA GLN A 28 46.40 -0.46 -31.59
C GLN A 28 44.95 -0.15 -31.94
N TYR A 29 44.63 1.13 -31.99
CA TYR A 29 43.29 1.61 -32.32
C TYR A 29 43.24 2.04 -33.79
N THR A 30 42.21 1.60 -34.50
CA THR A 30 41.78 2.22 -35.75
C THR A 30 40.69 3.24 -35.41
N VAL A 31 40.88 4.51 -35.75
CA VAL A 31 39.90 5.57 -35.53
C VAL A 31 39.30 6.04 -36.85
N GLY A 32 38.12 6.67 -36.79
CA GLY A 32 37.41 7.18 -37.96
C GLY A 32 36.38 8.23 -37.54
N SER A 33 35.98 9.09 -38.48
CA SER A 33 35.09 10.24 -38.24
C SER A 33 33.60 9.86 -38.15
N THR A 34 33.22 8.64 -38.50
CA THR A 34 31.85 8.09 -38.38
C THR A 34 31.81 6.96 -37.34
N PRO A 35 30.76 6.83 -36.52
CA PRO A 35 30.66 5.71 -35.58
C PRO A 35 30.61 4.35 -36.29
N ASN A 36 31.43 3.40 -35.85
CA ASN A 36 31.22 1.99 -36.19
C ASN A 36 30.18 1.42 -35.23
N THR A 37 28.97 1.14 -35.73
CA THR A 37 27.86 0.59 -34.93
C THR A 37 27.95 -0.92 -34.71
N THR A 38 28.94 -1.59 -35.32
CA THR A 38 29.12 -3.06 -35.23
C THR A 38 30.23 -3.50 -34.28
N TRP A 39 31.20 -2.62 -33.99
CA TRP A 39 32.31 -2.97 -33.11
C TRP A 39 31.89 -2.81 -31.64
N GLY A 40 32.05 -3.86 -30.83
CA GLY A 40 31.72 -3.86 -29.40
C GLY A 40 30.23 -3.82 -29.08
N SER A 41 29.35 -4.07 -30.05
CA SER A 41 27.90 -4.02 -29.89
C SER A 41 27.23 -5.38 -29.72
N SER A 42 27.97 -6.49 -29.80
CA SER A 42 27.41 -7.82 -29.54
C SER A 42 27.30 -8.11 -28.05
N ALA A 43 26.33 -8.95 -27.64
CA ALA A 43 26.21 -9.37 -26.24
C ALA A 43 27.45 -10.10 -25.71
N ALA A 44 28.18 -10.81 -26.60
CA ALA A 44 29.44 -11.47 -26.26
C ALA A 44 30.59 -10.49 -26.03
N ASP A 45 30.48 -9.25 -26.51
CA ASP A 45 31.51 -8.22 -26.33
C ASP A 45 31.40 -7.51 -24.98
N ALA A 46 30.27 -7.61 -24.28
CA ALA A 46 30.06 -6.92 -23.01
C ALA A 46 31.17 -7.21 -21.97
N PRO A 47 31.56 -6.22 -21.14
CA PRO A 47 32.50 -6.46 -20.05
C PRO A 47 31.94 -7.47 -19.04
N PRO A 48 32.81 -8.25 -18.36
CA PRO A 48 32.39 -9.13 -17.29
C PRO A 48 31.64 -8.36 -16.21
N SER A 49 30.56 -8.95 -15.69
CA SER A 49 29.78 -8.41 -14.57
C SER A 49 29.96 -9.27 -13.32
N TYR A 50 29.89 -8.66 -12.15
CA TYR A 50 30.05 -9.36 -10.88
C TYR A 50 28.69 -9.87 -10.40
N HIS A 51 28.54 -11.21 -10.34
CA HIS A 51 27.27 -11.89 -10.00
C HIS A 51 27.19 -12.36 -8.53
N TYR A 52 28.19 -12.03 -7.70
CA TYR A 52 28.21 -12.50 -6.31
C TYR A 52 27.05 -11.88 -5.51
N GLY A 53 26.26 -12.74 -4.86
CA GLY A 53 25.06 -12.33 -4.13
C GLY A 53 23.86 -12.01 -5.01
N GLU A 54 23.95 -12.23 -6.33
CA GLU A 54 22.81 -12.05 -7.23
C GLU A 54 21.69 -13.04 -6.90
N ILE A 55 20.47 -12.50 -6.77
CA ILE A 55 19.25 -13.29 -6.72
C ILE A 55 18.52 -13.01 -8.05
N PRO A 56 18.77 -13.80 -9.10
CA PRO A 56 18.27 -13.51 -10.45
C PRO A 56 16.78 -13.81 -10.61
N THR A 57 16.10 -14.21 -9.53
CA THR A 57 14.67 -14.48 -9.51
C THR A 57 14.02 -13.72 -8.37
N LEU A 58 13.18 -12.76 -8.70
CA LEU A 58 12.42 -11.99 -7.72
C LEU A 58 11.01 -12.57 -7.64
N VAL A 59 10.46 -12.67 -6.43
CA VAL A 59 9.09 -13.12 -6.21
C VAL A 59 8.26 -11.99 -5.62
N SER A 60 7.00 -11.93 -6.00
CA SER A 60 6.01 -10.99 -5.48
C SER A 60 4.64 -11.64 -5.38
N LEU A 61 3.75 -10.99 -4.64
CA LEU A 61 2.34 -11.38 -4.51
C LEU A 61 1.47 -10.38 -5.27
N ASN A 62 0.46 -10.89 -5.95
CA ASN A 62 -0.50 -10.07 -6.67
C ASN A 62 -1.96 -10.47 -6.31
N PRO A 63 -2.71 -9.61 -5.61
CA PRO A 63 -2.23 -8.41 -4.90
C PRO A 63 -1.39 -8.80 -3.66
N GLY A 64 -0.53 -7.88 -3.18
CA GLY A 64 0.26 -8.07 -1.95
C GLY A 64 -0.51 -7.88 -0.64
N ARG A 65 -1.70 -7.28 -0.73
CA ARG A 65 -2.69 -7.15 0.35
C ARG A 65 -4.06 -7.45 -0.25
N ILE A 66 -4.83 -8.30 0.41
CA ILE A 66 -6.12 -8.74 -0.12
C ILE A 66 -7.22 -8.65 0.93
N THR A 67 -8.42 -8.30 0.53
CA THR A 67 -9.60 -8.26 1.41
C THR A 67 -10.53 -9.42 1.07
N VAL A 68 -11.03 -10.11 2.09
CA VAL A 68 -11.99 -11.22 1.97
C VAL A 68 -13.04 -11.11 3.08
N ALA A 69 -14.31 -11.34 2.76
CA ALA A 69 -15.35 -11.37 3.78
C ALA A 69 -15.31 -12.71 4.55
N PRO A 70 -15.76 -12.76 5.83
CA PRO A 70 -15.97 -14.02 6.52
C PRO A 70 -16.85 -14.97 5.69
N GLY A 71 -16.40 -16.21 5.49
CA GLY A 71 -17.10 -17.23 4.70
C GLY A 71 -16.94 -17.08 3.18
N ALA A 72 -16.20 -16.07 2.71
CA ALA A 72 -15.92 -15.86 1.30
C ALA A 72 -14.52 -16.37 0.91
N GLN A 73 -14.27 -16.32 -0.41
CA GLN A 73 -12.99 -16.68 -0.99
C GLN A 73 -12.58 -15.65 -2.05
N VAL A 74 -11.27 -15.55 -2.29
CA VAL A 74 -10.68 -14.60 -3.24
C VAL A 74 -9.42 -15.19 -3.85
N GLN A 75 -9.12 -14.84 -5.10
CA GLN A 75 -7.91 -15.29 -5.80
C GLN A 75 -6.76 -14.30 -5.62
N ALA A 76 -5.56 -14.83 -5.50
CA ALA A 76 -4.31 -14.10 -5.64
C ALA A 76 -3.30 -14.97 -6.40
N SER A 77 -2.13 -14.41 -6.70
CA SER A 77 -1.04 -15.16 -7.29
C SER A 77 0.29 -14.84 -6.63
N ILE A 78 1.20 -15.81 -6.70
CA ILE A 78 2.63 -15.58 -6.57
C ILE A 78 3.20 -15.42 -7.97
N THR A 79 3.93 -14.34 -8.20
CA THR A 79 4.59 -14.03 -9.47
C THR A 79 6.09 -14.12 -9.26
N ALA A 80 6.81 -14.65 -10.25
CA ALA A 80 8.26 -14.64 -10.27
C ALA A 80 8.78 -14.00 -11.55
N GLN A 81 9.73 -13.07 -11.42
CA GLN A 81 10.48 -12.47 -12.52
C GLN A 81 11.89 -13.07 -12.53
N ASN A 82 12.26 -13.71 -13.63
CA ASN A 82 13.60 -14.24 -13.84
C ASN A 82 14.36 -13.32 -14.79
N ILE A 83 15.52 -12.85 -14.35
CA ILE A 83 16.43 -12.00 -15.13
C ILE A 83 17.69 -12.76 -15.60
N SER A 84 17.78 -14.06 -15.30
CA SER A 84 18.85 -14.91 -15.83
C SER A 84 18.59 -15.34 -17.27
N ASN A 85 19.66 -15.77 -17.93
CA ASN A 85 19.64 -16.37 -19.26
C ASN A 85 19.23 -17.86 -19.28
N ALA A 86 18.89 -18.43 -18.13
CA ALA A 86 18.44 -19.81 -18.00
C ALA A 86 17.05 -19.88 -17.36
N ALA A 87 16.28 -20.92 -17.68
CA ALA A 87 15.03 -21.17 -16.99
C ALA A 87 15.30 -21.58 -15.53
N THR A 88 14.40 -21.23 -14.63
CA THR A 88 14.44 -21.59 -13.21
C THR A 88 13.08 -22.07 -12.75
N THR A 89 13.06 -22.99 -11.79
CA THR A 89 11.81 -23.44 -11.16
C THR A 89 11.73 -22.83 -9.78
N VAL A 90 10.64 -22.10 -9.50
CA VAL A 90 10.32 -21.59 -8.18
C VAL A 90 9.48 -22.61 -7.45
N GLN A 91 9.85 -22.92 -6.21
CA GLN A 91 9.10 -23.71 -5.26
C GLN A 91 8.66 -22.82 -4.11
N TRP A 92 7.40 -22.91 -3.70
CA TRP A 92 6.86 -22.07 -2.64
C TRP A 92 5.91 -22.85 -1.73
N SER A 93 5.79 -22.37 -0.50
CA SER A 93 4.86 -22.88 0.51
C SER A 93 4.34 -21.75 1.37
N ALA A 94 3.11 -21.90 1.85
CA ALA A 94 2.42 -20.97 2.73
C ALA A 94 1.98 -21.67 4.02
N THR A 95 1.94 -20.93 5.12
CA THR A 95 1.46 -21.42 6.42
C THR A 95 0.27 -20.57 6.89
N PRO A 96 -0.97 -20.83 6.42
CA PRO A 96 -2.13 -20.06 6.84
C PRO A 96 -2.37 -20.16 8.35
N PRO A 97 -2.69 -19.06 9.05
CA PRO A 97 -3.12 -19.12 10.45
C PRO A 97 -4.51 -19.77 10.54
N ALA A 98 -4.90 -20.17 11.75
CA ALA A 98 -6.22 -20.74 12.01
C ALA A 98 -7.34 -19.82 11.48
N GLY A 99 -8.31 -20.42 10.77
CA GLY A 99 -9.43 -19.72 10.16
C GLY A 99 -9.20 -19.26 8.71
N LEU A 100 -7.95 -19.23 8.22
CA LEU A 100 -7.65 -19.02 6.81
C LEU A 100 -7.22 -20.33 6.14
N THR A 101 -7.61 -20.49 4.89
CA THR A 101 -7.08 -21.54 4.02
C THR A 101 -6.49 -20.92 2.76
N LEU A 102 -5.44 -21.55 2.23
CA LEU A 102 -4.80 -21.18 0.97
C LEU A 102 -4.67 -22.45 0.14
N THR A 103 -5.26 -22.45 -1.07
CA THR A 103 -5.36 -23.64 -1.93
C THR A 103 -4.82 -23.33 -3.33
N PRO A 104 -3.75 -24.02 -3.80
CA PRO A 104 -2.93 -24.97 -3.03
C PRO A 104 -2.02 -24.25 -2.02
N ALA A 105 -1.75 -24.84 -0.85
CA ALA A 105 -0.89 -24.21 0.18
C ALA A 105 0.62 -24.21 -0.18
N SER A 106 0.99 -24.93 -1.24
CA SER A 106 2.34 -24.98 -1.78
C SER A 106 2.28 -25.26 -3.27
N GLY A 107 3.32 -24.91 -3.99
CA GLY A 107 3.37 -25.15 -5.43
C GLY A 107 4.77 -25.01 -6.00
N SER A 108 4.85 -25.28 -7.30
CA SER A 108 6.05 -25.04 -8.07
C SER A 108 5.69 -24.66 -9.50
N PHE A 109 6.42 -23.71 -10.07
CA PHE A 109 6.25 -23.29 -11.45
C PHE A 109 7.59 -22.86 -12.06
N THR A 110 7.72 -23.06 -13.37
CA THR A 110 8.93 -22.71 -14.12
C THR A 110 8.80 -21.32 -14.72
N VAL A 111 9.85 -20.53 -14.56
CA VAL A 111 10.01 -19.21 -15.17
C VAL A 111 11.08 -19.33 -16.25
N ALA A 112 10.72 -19.02 -17.50
CA ALA A 112 11.69 -19.02 -18.59
C ALA A 112 12.80 -17.97 -18.38
N ALA A 113 13.90 -18.09 -19.13
CA ALA A 113 14.95 -17.08 -19.16
C ALA A 113 14.38 -15.70 -19.54
N ASN A 114 14.82 -14.63 -18.87
CA ASN A 114 14.39 -13.25 -19.13
C ASN A 114 12.86 -13.07 -19.21
N SER A 115 12.11 -13.75 -18.34
CA SER A 115 10.65 -13.80 -18.41
C SER A 115 10.01 -13.78 -17.03
N ASN A 116 8.68 -13.69 -16.98
CA ASN A 116 7.90 -13.86 -15.76
C ASN A 116 6.93 -15.03 -15.91
N ALA A 117 6.56 -15.60 -14.77
CA ALA A 117 5.50 -16.57 -14.66
C ALA A 117 4.79 -16.38 -13.32
N GLN A 118 3.58 -16.91 -13.21
CA GLN A 118 2.79 -16.84 -11.98
C GLN A 118 2.08 -18.15 -11.72
N GLN A 119 1.77 -18.39 -10.45
CA GLN A 119 0.86 -19.45 -10.03
C GLN A 119 -0.24 -18.82 -9.15
N SER A 120 -1.49 -19.05 -9.54
CA SER A 120 -2.65 -18.60 -8.77
C SER A 120 -2.96 -19.55 -7.62
N PHE A 121 -3.53 -19.00 -6.56
CA PHE A 121 -4.09 -19.72 -5.43
C PHE A 121 -5.35 -19.01 -4.93
N THR A 122 -6.19 -19.76 -4.22
CA THR A 122 -7.42 -19.24 -3.61
C THR A 122 -7.22 -19.13 -2.10
N ILE A 123 -7.55 -17.98 -1.54
CA ILE A 123 -7.65 -17.76 -0.10
C ILE A 123 -9.13 -17.86 0.29
N ALA A 124 -9.45 -18.60 1.34
CA ALA A 124 -10.78 -18.56 1.94
C ALA A 124 -10.71 -18.23 3.44
N ALA A 125 -11.67 -17.43 3.91
CA ALA A 125 -11.84 -17.13 5.32
C ALA A 125 -13.00 -17.95 5.90
N GLY A 126 -12.80 -18.51 7.09
CA GLY A 126 -13.88 -19.19 7.80
C GLY A 126 -15.09 -18.28 8.03
N ALA A 127 -16.29 -18.84 8.03
CA ALA A 127 -17.54 -18.09 8.17
C ALA A 127 -17.63 -17.25 9.46
N ASN A 128 -17.00 -17.73 10.53
CA ASN A 128 -16.98 -17.07 11.85
C ASN A 128 -15.66 -16.36 12.15
N MET A 129 -14.82 -16.15 11.13
CA MET A 129 -13.55 -15.47 11.32
C MET A 129 -13.80 -14.02 11.74
N ALA A 130 -13.11 -13.58 12.80
CA ALA A 130 -13.20 -12.21 13.26
C ALA A 130 -12.68 -11.26 12.17
N GLU A 131 -13.23 -10.04 12.13
CA GLU A 131 -12.70 -9.00 11.26
C GLU A 131 -11.36 -8.51 11.81
N GLY A 132 -10.40 -8.29 10.91
CA GLY A 132 -9.05 -7.91 11.30
C GLY A 132 -8.04 -8.07 10.18
N VAL A 133 -6.79 -7.74 10.50
CA VAL A 133 -5.64 -7.92 9.62
C VAL A 133 -4.88 -9.17 10.04
N TYR A 134 -4.68 -10.07 9.09
CA TYR A 134 -4.03 -11.36 9.26
C TYR A 134 -2.85 -11.47 8.30
N SER A 135 -1.90 -12.34 8.64
CA SER A 135 -0.71 -12.60 7.85
C SER A 135 -0.65 -14.10 7.53
N ILE A 136 -0.45 -14.43 6.26
CA ILE A 136 -0.11 -15.79 5.83
C ILE A 136 1.38 -15.78 5.48
N PRO A 137 2.28 -16.31 6.34
CA PRO A 137 3.69 -16.48 5.99
C PRO A 137 3.88 -17.31 4.73
N LEU A 138 4.78 -16.88 3.84
CA LEU A 138 5.22 -17.63 2.66
C LEU A 138 6.74 -17.78 2.66
N THR A 139 7.19 -18.88 2.08
CA THR A 139 8.60 -19.09 1.75
C THR A 139 8.70 -19.48 0.28
N ALA A 140 9.76 -19.00 -0.39
CA ALA A 140 10.04 -19.37 -1.77
C ALA A 140 11.55 -19.65 -1.95
N GLN A 141 11.86 -20.59 -2.83
CA GLN A 141 13.21 -20.93 -3.22
C GLN A 141 13.26 -21.41 -4.66
N THR A 142 14.41 -21.33 -5.32
CA THR A 142 14.62 -22.02 -6.59
C THR A 142 14.78 -23.53 -6.37
N SER A 143 14.59 -24.32 -7.43
CA SER A 143 14.89 -25.77 -7.43
C SER A 143 16.35 -26.09 -7.11
N THR A 144 17.26 -25.14 -7.28
CA THR A 144 18.69 -25.23 -6.90
C THR A 144 18.96 -24.86 -5.45
N GLY A 145 17.93 -24.49 -4.66
CA GLY A 145 18.03 -24.19 -3.24
C GLY A 145 18.33 -22.73 -2.90
N VAL A 146 18.30 -21.81 -3.87
CA VAL A 146 18.48 -20.37 -3.62
C VAL A 146 17.21 -19.82 -2.98
N LYS A 147 17.30 -19.29 -1.76
CA LYS A 147 16.18 -18.66 -1.06
C LYS A 147 15.78 -17.35 -1.74
N LEU A 148 14.49 -17.18 -1.98
CA LEU A 148 13.93 -15.98 -2.61
C LEU A 148 13.27 -15.09 -1.54
N PRO A 149 13.53 -13.77 -1.53
CA PRO A 149 12.93 -12.87 -0.56
C PRO A 149 11.41 -12.79 -0.72
N ILE A 150 10.68 -13.36 0.23
CA ILE A 150 9.23 -13.22 0.42
C ILE A 150 8.92 -13.44 1.90
N SER A 151 7.97 -12.70 2.45
CA SER A 151 7.64 -12.78 3.89
C SER A 151 6.24 -13.33 4.11
N ALA A 152 5.21 -12.58 3.72
CA ALA A 152 3.82 -12.95 3.96
C ALA A 152 2.85 -12.24 3.03
N LEU A 153 1.68 -12.87 2.83
CA LEU A 153 0.51 -12.21 2.27
C LEU A 153 -0.29 -11.56 3.41
N THR A 154 -0.60 -10.28 3.28
CA THR A 154 -1.53 -9.60 4.19
C THR A 154 -2.96 -9.87 3.75
N VAL A 155 -3.75 -10.49 4.63
CA VAL A 155 -5.16 -10.81 4.41
C VAL A 155 -6.00 -9.99 5.37
N VAL A 156 -6.91 -9.19 4.84
CA VAL A 156 -7.86 -8.40 5.61
C VAL A 156 -9.21 -9.10 5.57
N VAL A 157 -9.65 -9.56 6.74
CA VAL A 157 -10.99 -10.11 6.89
C VAL A 157 -11.91 -8.97 7.26
N ALA A 158 -12.82 -8.60 6.38
CA ALA A 158 -13.74 -7.47 6.58
C ALA A 158 -15.09 -7.76 5.93
N LYS A 159 -16.17 -7.51 6.67
CA LYS A 159 -17.53 -7.58 6.13
C LYS A 159 -17.77 -6.41 5.17
N PRO A 160 -18.68 -6.57 4.18
CA PRO A 160 -19.17 -5.43 3.42
C PRO A 160 -19.67 -4.34 4.37
N GLY A 161 -19.20 -3.11 4.16
CA GLY A 161 -19.54 -1.96 4.99
C GLY A 161 -18.65 -1.68 6.18
N ASN A 162 -17.60 -2.48 6.39
CA ASN A 162 -16.51 -2.11 7.27
C ASN A 162 -15.40 -1.37 6.50
N LEU A 163 -14.98 -0.19 6.97
CA LEU A 163 -13.88 0.58 6.37
C LEU A 163 -12.53 -0.16 6.41
N LEU A 164 -12.38 -1.14 7.29
CA LEU A 164 -11.18 -1.97 7.40
C LEU A 164 -10.70 -2.51 6.04
N GLY A 165 -11.65 -2.93 5.19
CA GLY A 165 -11.37 -3.45 3.86
C GLY A 165 -10.79 -2.41 2.89
N LEU A 166 -10.98 -1.12 3.17
CA LEU A 166 -10.58 0.02 2.34
C LEU A 166 -9.38 0.80 2.89
N PHE A 167 -8.97 0.58 4.15
CA PHE A 167 -7.81 1.27 4.71
C PHE A 167 -6.57 1.04 3.85
N ASN A 168 -5.89 2.14 3.52
CA ASN A 168 -4.75 2.19 2.60
C ASN A 168 -3.62 3.09 3.09
N ASN A 169 -3.77 3.73 4.25
CA ASN A 169 -2.75 4.59 4.84
C ASN A 169 -2.56 4.30 6.33
N ALA A 170 -1.31 4.28 6.80
CA ALA A 170 -0.95 4.12 8.20
C ALA A 170 -0.72 5.50 8.81
N GLY A 171 -1.74 6.05 9.48
CA GLY A 171 -1.69 7.40 10.04
C GLY A 171 -1.29 7.48 11.50
N ILE A 172 -1.33 6.35 12.23
CA ILE A 172 -1.15 6.31 13.68
C ILE A 172 0.04 5.41 14.00
N SER A 173 1.03 5.92 14.74
CA SER A 173 2.17 5.14 15.23
C SER A 173 2.28 5.17 16.75
N ASN A 174 2.97 4.18 17.31
CA ASN A 174 3.49 4.32 18.67
C ASN A 174 4.64 5.33 18.66
N ASP A 175 4.69 6.14 19.72
CA ASP A 175 5.78 7.09 19.92
C ASP A 175 7.16 6.43 19.81
N GLY A 176 8.08 7.13 19.14
CA GLY A 176 9.48 6.69 18.99
C GLY A 176 9.72 5.60 17.94
N GLN A 177 8.70 5.13 17.22
CA GLN A 177 8.84 4.02 16.26
C GLN A 177 9.10 4.45 14.82
N GLY A 178 8.65 5.63 14.39
CA GLY A 178 8.88 6.13 13.01
C GLY A 178 8.35 5.21 11.91
N ASN A 179 7.25 4.51 12.15
CA ASN A 179 6.74 3.44 11.28
C ASN A 179 5.31 3.69 10.76
N ALA A 180 4.85 4.94 10.77
CA ALA A 180 3.60 5.37 10.15
C ALA A 180 3.80 6.77 9.54
N ASP A 181 3.00 7.09 8.54
CA ASP A 181 3.10 8.30 7.73
C ASP A 181 1.69 8.74 7.32
N PHE A 182 1.16 9.74 8.03
CA PHE A 182 -0.15 10.29 7.77
C PHE A 182 -0.16 11.30 6.64
N ASP A 183 0.88 12.15 6.55
CA ASP A 183 0.92 13.30 5.65
C ASP A 183 1.82 13.12 4.40
N GLY A 184 2.55 12.01 4.31
CA GLY A 184 3.48 11.71 3.24
C GLY A 184 4.92 12.19 3.50
N ASP A 185 5.15 12.89 4.62
CA ASP A 185 6.44 13.43 5.03
C ASP A 185 7.02 12.67 6.25
N GLY A 186 6.41 11.55 6.63
CA GLY A 186 6.84 10.70 7.74
C GLY A 186 6.30 11.11 9.11
N TYR A 187 5.28 11.98 9.15
CA TYR A 187 4.63 12.36 10.41
C TYR A 187 3.34 11.57 10.65
N SER A 188 3.06 11.24 11.91
CA SER A 188 1.85 10.48 12.27
C SER A 188 1.25 10.91 13.59
N TYR A 189 -0.01 10.54 13.83
CA TYR A 189 -0.64 10.69 15.13
C TYR A 189 0.01 9.77 16.16
N SER A 190 0.12 10.26 17.40
CA SER A 190 0.54 9.46 18.56
C SER A 190 -0.59 8.56 19.05
N ALA A 191 -0.39 7.24 18.96
CA ALA A 191 -1.32 6.24 19.48
C ALA A 191 -1.59 6.42 20.98
N GLN A 192 -0.57 6.82 21.73
CA GLN A 192 -0.63 7.04 23.18
C GLN A 192 -1.54 8.21 23.54
N GLN A 193 -1.42 9.35 22.84
CA GLN A 193 -2.27 10.53 23.08
C GLN A 193 -3.72 10.30 22.65
N LEU A 194 -3.91 9.59 21.52
CA LEU A 194 -5.24 9.18 21.07
C LEU A 194 -5.90 8.26 22.10
N ALA A 195 -5.19 7.23 22.56
CA ALA A 195 -5.70 6.29 23.56
C ALA A 195 -6.01 6.98 24.91
N ALA A 196 -5.17 7.93 25.35
CA ALA A 196 -5.42 8.74 26.54
C ALA A 196 -6.71 9.58 26.43
N SER A 197 -7.11 9.92 25.20
CA SER A 197 -8.36 10.63 24.89
C SER A 197 -9.54 9.70 24.58
N GLY A 198 -9.38 8.38 24.76
CA GLY A 198 -10.43 7.37 24.51
C GLY A 198 -10.43 6.77 23.10
N TYR A 199 -9.59 7.25 22.19
CA TYR A 199 -9.45 6.80 20.80
C TYR A 199 -8.47 5.61 20.70
N LYS A 200 -8.79 4.52 21.41
CA LYS A 200 -8.05 3.25 21.33
C LYS A 200 -8.59 2.36 20.19
N PRO A 201 -7.82 1.39 19.69
CA PRO A 201 -8.31 0.48 18.65
C PRO A 201 -9.67 -0.14 18.98
N GLY A 202 -10.63 0.02 18.08
CA GLY A 202 -11.99 -0.51 18.22
C GLY A 202 -12.88 0.20 19.24
N ALA A 203 -12.45 1.35 19.78
CA ALA A 203 -13.29 2.14 20.67
C ALA A 203 -14.52 2.70 19.96
N THR A 204 -15.65 2.74 20.67
CA THR A 204 -16.74 3.62 20.30
C THR A 204 -16.46 5.01 20.86
N VAL A 205 -16.39 6.01 19.98
CA VAL A 205 -16.17 7.41 20.35
C VAL A 205 -17.40 8.24 19.98
N THR A 206 -17.73 9.24 20.82
CA THR A 206 -18.90 10.09 20.62
C THR A 206 -18.48 11.52 20.37
N VAL A 207 -18.94 12.09 19.25
CA VAL A 207 -18.70 13.50 18.89
C VAL A 207 -20.05 14.13 18.56
N ASN A 208 -20.44 15.18 19.29
CA ASN A 208 -21.74 15.85 19.16
C ASN A 208 -22.96 14.91 19.17
N GLY A 209 -22.92 13.87 20.02
CA GLY A 209 -24.00 12.88 20.13
C GLY A 209 -23.98 11.76 19.08
N THR A 210 -23.13 11.86 18.05
CA THR A 210 -22.93 10.80 17.06
C THR A 210 -21.85 9.84 17.53
N GLN A 211 -22.15 8.54 17.51
CA GLN A 211 -21.19 7.47 17.81
C GLN A 211 -20.47 7.02 16.54
N TYR A 212 -19.17 6.78 16.65
CA TYR A 212 -18.32 6.22 15.60
C TYR A 212 -17.55 5.03 16.16
N LEU A 213 -17.33 4.01 15.33
CA LEU A 213 -16.37 2.95 15.60
C LEU A 213 -14.99 3.41 15.13
N TRP A 214 -14.08 3.68 16.06
CA TRP A 214 -12.70 4.00 15.77
C TRP A 214 -11.99 2.78 15.15
N PRO A 215 -11.02 2.97 14.21
CA PRO A 215 -10.30 1.87 13.57
C PRO A 215 -9.83 0.82 14.58
N ASN A 216 -10.18 -0.44 14.34
CA ASN A 216 -9.78 -1.56 15.17
C ASN A 216 -8.54 -2.27 14.61
N VAL A 217 -7.45 -1.53 14.54
CA VAL A 217 -6.17 -2.02 14.02
C VAL A 217 -5.03 -1.58 14.93
N ALA A 218 -3.93 -2.32 14.92
CA ALA A 218 -2.75 -1.94 15.68
C ALA A 218 -2.10 -0.67 15.08
N PRO A 219 -1.43 0.16 15.89
CA PRO A 219 -0.59 1.24 15.36
C PRO A 219 0.41 0.73 14.31
N ALA A 220 0.76 1.58 13.35
CA ALA A 220 1.62 1.27 12.21
C ALA A 220 1.04 0.25 11.21
N THR A 221 -0.27 0.07 11.23
CA THR A 221 -1.02 -0.62 10.18
C THR A 221 -1.96 0.35 9.49
N PHE A 222 -2.54 -0.02 8.36
CA PHE A 222 -3.49 0.87 7.68
C PHE A 222 -4.73 1.10 8.54
N ASP A 223 -4.95 2.36 8.93
CA ASP A 223 -5.95 2.80 9.90
C ASP A 223 -6.89 3.88 9.36
N ASN A 224 -6.62 4.41 8.17
CA ASN A 224 -7.48 5.36 7.49
C ASN A 224 -7.56 5.10 5.98
N VAL A 225 -8.60 5.64 5.38
CA VAL A 225 -8.76 5.69 3.92
C VAL A 225 -8.31 7.06 3.45
N GLN A 226 -7.16 7.13 2.79
CA GLN A 226 -6.84 8.24 1.89
C GLN A 226 -7.68 8.08 0.62
N VAL A 227 -8.61 9.00 0.40
CA VAL A 227 -9.65 8.85 -0.63
C VAL A 227 -9.07 8.92 -2.04
N ALA A 228 -9.56 8.03 -2.89
CA ALA A 228 -9.19 7.90 -4.30
C ALA A 228 -10.32 7.26 -5.12
N GLY A 229 -11.58 7.46 -4.70
CA GLY A 229 -12.76 6.92 -5.39
C GLY A 229 -13.24 5.55 -4.88
N GLN A 230 -12.78 5.10 -3.71
CA GLN A 230 -13.22 3.84 -3.12
C GLN A 230 -14.72 3.89 -2.79
N THR A 231 -15.40 2.76 -2.93
CA THR A 231 -16.81 2.59 -2.55
C THR A 231 -16.94 1.64 -1.37
N ILE A 232 -17.69 2.06 -0.36
CA ILE A 232 -18.11 1.23 0.77
C ILE A 232 -19.60 0.89 0.65
N GLN A 233 -19.92 -0.39 0.78
CA GLN A 233 -21.32 -0.85 0.87
C GLN A 233 -21.88 -0.50 2.25
N THR A 234 -23.17 -0.31 2.41
CA THR A 234 -23.77 -0.01 3.72
C THR A 234 -24.95 -0.94 4.02
N PRO A 235 -24.71 -2.27 4.11
CA PRO A 235 -25.80 -3.23 4.30
C PRO A 235 -26.57 -3.03 5.61
N ASP A 236 -25.91 -2.47 6.63
CA ASP A 236 -26.50 -2.21 7.95
C ASP A 236 -27.16 -0.83 8.07
N ALA A 237 -27.13 0.01 7.02
CA ALA A 237 -27.79 1.31 7.03
C ALA A 237 -29.31 1.12 7.12
N LYS A 238 -29.92 1.65 8.18
CA LYS A 238 -31.36 1.56 8.41
C LYS A 238 -32.13 2.46 7.45
N ALA A 239 -33.33 2.04 7.07
CA ALA A 239 -34.30 2.93 6.43
C ALA A 239 -34.65 4.09 7.38
N GLY A 240 -34.84 5.29 6.83
CA GLY A 240 -35.13 6.48 7.63
C GLY A 240 -33.90 7.23 8.15
N ALA A 241 -32.68 6.77 7.83
CA ALA A 241 -31.47 7.52 8.15
C ALA A 241 -31.51 8.92 7.51
N THR A 242 -31.15 9.93 8.30
CA THR A 242 -31.26 11.36 7.92
C THR A 242 -29.91 12.03 7.77
N HIS A 243 -28.84 11.41 8.29
CA HIS A 243 -27.51 11.99 8.30
C HIS A 243 -26.43 10.96 7.96
N LEU A 244 -25.43 11.42 7.22
CA LEU A 244 -24.14 10.77 7.03
C LEU A 244 -23.06 11.69 7.60
N THR A 245 -22.19 11.14 8.43
CA THR A 245 -21.09 11.88 9.08
C THR A 245 -19.80 11.07 9.08
N PHE A 246 -18.67 11.77 9.11
CA PHE A 246 -17.34 11.17 9.03
C PHE A 246 -16.44 11.67 10.14
N LEU A 247 -15.50 10.81 10.59
CA LEU A 247 -14.29 11.22 11.29
C LEU A 247 -13.12 11.20 10.32
N GLY A 248 -12.34 12.27 10.27
CA GLY A 248 -11.26 12.44 9.31
C GLY A 248 -10.49 13.74 9.49
N SER A 249 -9.48 13.91 8.65
CA SER A 249 -8.67 15.13 8.53
C SER A 249 -8.09 15.23 7.13
N ALA A 250 -7.69 16.44 6.74
CA ALA A 250 -6.93 16.67 5.52
C ALA A 250 -5.42 16.81 5.81
N THR A 251 -4.60 16.55 4.81
CA THR A 251 -3.15 16.81 4.85
C THR A 251 -2.77 17.74 3.69
N ASN A 252 -1.71 18.53 3.88
CA ASN A 252 -1.25 19.52 2.90
C ASN A 252 -2.30 20.59 2.55
N GLY A 253 -3.04 21.04 3.58
CA GLY A 253 -4.08 22.07 3.47
C GLY A 253 -5.49 21.55 3.74
N PRO A 254 -6.45 22.45 4.03
CA PRO A 254 -7.87 22.08 4.11
C PRO A 254 -8.34 21.57 2.74
N SER A 255 -8.95 20.41 2.69
CA SER A 255 -9.27 19.73 1.43
C SER A 255 -10.76 19.41 1.34
N SER A 256 -11.30 19.36 0.13
CA SER A 256 -12.69 18.97 -0.12
C SER A 256 -12.86 18.17 -1.42
N GLY A 257 -13.90 17.33 -1.44
CA GLY A 257 -14.27 16.53 -2.60
C GLY A 257 -15.72 16.07 -2.53
N ASN A 258 -16.23 15.54 -3.63
CA ASN A 258 -17.63 15.09 -3.72
C ASN A 258 -17.77 13.63 -3.32
N VAL A 259 -18.59 13.36 -2.32
CA VAL A 259 -19.05 12.01 -1.97
C VAL A 259 -20.36 11.72 -2.72
N THR A 260 -20.50 10.51 -3.24
CA THR A 260 -21.71 10.03 -3.90
C THR A 260 -22.38 8.98 -3.04
N ILE A 261 -23.63 9.22 -2.66
CA ILE A 261 -24.50 8.33 -1.93
C ILE A 261 -25.40 7.64 -2.95
N THR A 262 -25.34 6.31 -3.03
CA THR A 262 -26.26 5.52 -3.84
C THR A 262 -27.29 4.87 -2.93
N TYR A 263 -28.56 5.01 -3.28
CA TYR A 263 -29.68 4.43 -2.55
C TYR A 263 -30.05 3.05 -3.12
N THR A 264 -30.78 2.25 -2.35
CA THR A 264 -31.20 0.90 -2.76
C THR A 264 -32.14 0.87 -3.96
N ASP A 265 -32.81 1.99 -4.28
CA ASP A 265 -33.62 2.16 -5.49
C ASP A 265 -32.79 2.51 -6.75
N GLY A 266 -31.45 2.59 -6.62
CA GLY A 266 -30.53 2.93 -7.69
C GLY A 266 -30.35 4.44 -7.93
N SER A 267 -31.12 5.29 -7.26
CA SER A 267 -30.92 6.74 -7.33
C SER A 267 -29.68 7.18 -6.56
N THR A 268 -29.16 8.36 -6.89
CA THR A 268 -27.95 8.91 -6.28
C THR A 268 -28.16 10.32 -5.74
N GLN A 269 -27.40 10.65 -4.69
CA GLN A 269 -27.21 11.99 -4.17
C GLN A 269 -25.73 12.29 -4.09
N THR A 270 -25.32 13.51 -4.44
CA THR A 270 -23.95 13.98 -4.24
C THR A 270 -23.93 15.04 -3.14
N ALA A 271 -22.87 15.04 -2.34
CA ALA A 271 -22.62 16.07 -1.33
C ALA A 271 -21.12 16.37 -1.25
N GLN A 272 -20.76 17.56 -0.80
CA GLN A 272 -19.36 17.91 -0.54
C GLN A 272 -18.96 17.37 0.84
N LEU A 273 -17.82 16.68 0.89
CA LEU A 273 -17.11 16.33 2.13
C LEU A 273 -15.83 17.16 2.17
N GLY A 274 -15.63 17.90 3.26
CA GLY A 274 -14.41 18.69 3.48
C GLY A 274 -13.86 18.49 4.87
N PHE A 275 -12.53 18.40 4.97
CA PHE A 275 -11.81 18.39 6.23
C PHE A 275 -10.76 19.50 6.28
N SER A 276 -10.60 20.04 7.49
CA SER A 276 -9.53 20.97 7.82
C SER A 276 -8.18 20.25 7.79
N ASP A 277 -7.11 21.01 7.55
CA ASP A 277 -5.75 20.48 7.69
C ASP A 277 -5.53 19.94 9.11
N TRP A 278 -4.92 18.76 9.21
CA TRP A 278 -4.74 18.03 10.46
C TRP A 278 -3.87 18.74 11.49
N THR A 279 -3.07 19.74 11.11
CA THR A 279 -2.31 20.59 12.04
C THR A 279 -2.91 21.97 12.21
N LEU A 280 -3.94 22.31 11.41
CA LEU A 280 -4.46 23.67 11.26
C LEU A 280 -3.34 24.68 10.96
N GLY A 281 -2.37 24.32 10.12
CA GLY A 281 -1.20 25.14 9.83
C GLY A 281 -0.38 25.42 11.10
N ALA A 282 -0.05 24.37 11.86
CA ALA A 282 0.54 24.46 13.19
C ALA A 282 -0.25 25.33 14.19
N GLY A 283 -1.59 25.26 14.12
CA GLY A 283 -2.50 26.01 14.98
C GLY A 283 -2.76 27.46 14.58
N ASN A 284 -2.27 27.91 13.41
CA ASN A 284 -2.49 29.27 12.91
C ASN A 284 -3.83 29.45 12.20
N SER A 285 -4.57 28.37 11.93
CA SER A 285 -5.87 28.38 11.26
C SER A 285 -7.00 27.90 12.17
N GLN A 286 -8.23 28.32 11.88
CA GLN A 286 -9.44 27.78 12.49
C GLN A 286 -9.98 26.60 11.67
N PRO A 287 -10.79 25.70 12.26
CA PRO A 287 -11.47 24.66 11.50
C PRO A 287 -12.35 25.22 10.35
N SER A 288 -12.23 24.60 9.18
CA SER A 288 -13.00 24.88 7.96
C SER A 288 -14.21 23.94 7.82
N TYR A 289 -15.07 24.20 6.82
CA TYR A 289 -16.17 23.30 6.40
C TYR A 289 -17.17 22.90 7.51
N GLY A 290 -17.31 23.71 8.55
CA GLY A 290 -18.14 23.39 9.71
C GLY A 290 -17.65 22.17 10.51
N ASN A 291 -16.36 21.82 10.38
CA ASN A 291 -15.75 20.74 11.12
C ASN A 291 -15.75 21.02 12.63
N VAL A 292 -15.92 19.96 13.40
CA VAL A 292 -15.83 19.98 14.87
C VAL A 292 -14.64 19.14 15.29
N VAL A 293 -13.83 19.65 16.22
CA VAL A 293 -12.68 18.89 16.76
C VAL A 293 -13.19 17.68 17.52
N ALA A 294 -12.87 16.48 17.04
CA ALA A 294 -13.21 15.21 17.68
C ALA A 294 -12.17 14.84 18.74
N VAL A 295 -10.88 15.00 18.40
CA VAL A 295 -9.75 14.83 19.32
C VAL A 295 -8.56 15.68 18.87
N LYS A 296 -7.74 16.08 19.84
CA LYS A 296 -6.50 16.82 19.63
C LYS A 296 -5.34 16.10 20.31
N THR A 297 -4.20 15.99 19.64
CA THR A 297 -2.90 15.66 20.26
C THR A 297 -2.05 16.93 20.42
N SER A 298 -1.14 16.93 21.38
CA SER A 298 -0.23 18.05 21.65
C SER A 298 1.01 18.06 20.75
N TYR A 299 1.36 16.90 20.17
CA TYR A 299 2.48 16.70 19.26
C TYR A 299 2.11 15.65 18.19
N ARG A 300 2.93 15.58 17.15
CA ARG A 300 2.94 14.50 16.15
C ARG A 300 4.22 13.68 16.26
N ASN A 301 4.14 12.40 15.90
CA ASN A 301 5.33 11.56 15.78
C ASN A 301 6.11 11.96 14.54
N ALA A 302 7.44 11.97 14.64
CA ALA A 302 8.37 12.41 13.61
C ALA A 302 9.60 11.47 13.60
N GLY A 303 9.55 10.42 12.77
CA GLY A 303 10.53 9.35 12.83
C GLY A 303 10.59 8.72 14.24
N SER A 304 11.80 8.55 14.79
CA SER A 304 11.99 8.05 16.16
C SER A 304 11.79 9.14 17.24
N GLY A 305 11.38 10.35 16.86
CA GLY A 305 11.16 11.48 17.74
C GLY A 305 9.72 12.00 17.70
N GLN A 306 9.55 13.22 18.21
CA GLN A 306 8.28 13.94 18.24
C GLN A 306 8.50 15.37 17.75
N ASP A 307 7.52 15.92 17.06
CA ASP A 307 7.45 17.33 16.67
C ASP A 307 6.31 18.01 17.44
N GLN A 308 6.59 19.16 18.07
CA GLN A 308 5.67 19.85 18.99
C GLN A 308 4.57 20.65 18.26
N VAL A 309 4.04 20.04 17.20
CA VAL A 309 2.91 20.52 16.42
C VAL A 309 1.68 19.71 16.81
N GLY A 310 0.67 20.39 17.34
CA GLY A 310 -0.59 19.74 17.70
C GLY A 310 -1.34 19.25 16.46
N THR A 311 -2.01 18.10 16.58
CA THR A 311 -2.78 17.51 15.48
C THR A 311 -4.22 17.25 15.89
N TYR A 312 -5.10 17.17 14.90
CA TYR A 312 -6.54 17.13 15.08
C TYR A 312 -7.14 16.03 14.24
N VAL A 313 -8.13 15.34 14.79
CA VAL A 313 -9.14 14.59 14.02
C VAL A 313 -10.43 15.36 14.14
N PHE A 314 -11.16 15.51 13.03
CA PHE A 314 -12.40 16.26 12.98
C PHE A 314 -13.60 15.34 12.72
N ALA A 315 -14.75 15.72 13.25
CA ALA A 315 -16.03 15.29 12.73
C ALA A 315 -16.47 16.25 11.62
N SER A 316 -16.93 15.70 10.50
CA SER A 316 -17.49 16.48 9.40
C SER A 316 -18.79 17.16 9.82
N ALA A 317 -19.18 18.23 9.12
CA ALA A 317 -20.57 18.66 9.14
C ALA A 317 -21.48 17.50 8.67
N PRO A 318 -22.69 17.33 9.25
CA PRO A 318 -23.61 16.29 8.80
C PRO A 318 -24.07 16.52 7.36
N ILE A 319 -24.01 15.47 6.55
CA ILE A 319 -24.61 15.43 5.21
C ILE A 319 -26.05 14.93 5.37
N ALA A 320 -27.02 15.77 5.00
CA ALA A 320 -28.42 15.38 5.02
C ALA A 320 -28.68 14.25 4.01
N LEU A 321 -29.35 13.18 4.43
CA LEU A 321 -29.78 12.06 3.61
C LEU A 321 -31.28 12.16 3.31
N ASN A 322 -31.71 11.52 2.23
CA ASN A 322 -33.13 11.38 1.94
C ASN A 322 -33.75 10.31 2.85
N ALA A 323 -34.49 10.76 3.87
CA ALA A 323 -35.11 9.89 4.86
C ALA A 323 -36.15 8.91 4.29
N SER A 324 -36.68 9.14 3.08
CA SER A 324 -37.59 8.18 2.43
C SER A 324 -36.86 7.04 1.72
N LYS A 325 -35.52 7.07 1.70
CA LYS A 325 -34.66 6.10 1.01
C LYS A 325 -33.71 5.43 2.00
N GLN A 326 -33.14 4.31 1.56
CA GLN A 326 -32.12 3.57 2.29
C GLN A 326 -30.80 3.64 1.53
N VAL A 327 -29.71 3.97 2.21
CA VAL A 327 -28.37 4.04 1.60
C VAL A 327 -27.89 2.62 1.29
N ALA A 328 -27.47 2.38 0.06
CA ALA A 328 -26.88 1.12 -0.38
C ALA A 328 -25.35 1.17 -0.37
N SER A 329 -24.76 2.28 -0.83
CA SER A 329 -23.32 2.47 -0.83
C SER A 329 -22.93 3.94 -0.81
N ILE A 330 -21.70 4.19 -0.37
CA ILE A 330 -21.06 5.51 -0.35
C ILE A 330 -19.76 5.42 -1.15
N THR A 331 -19.63 6.24 -2.18
CA THR A 331 -18.42 6.37 -2.99
C THR A 331 -17.69 7.64 -2.59
N PHE A 332 -16.45 7.49 -2.13
CA PHE A 332 -15.60 8.61 -1.73
C PHE A 332 -15.12 9.43 -2.93
N PRO A 333 -14.65 10.67 -2.71
CA PRO A 333 -14.11 11.49 -3.79
C PRO A 333 -12.98 10.76 -4.54
N SER A 334 -13.04 10.76 -5.86
CA SER A 334 -11.95 10.28 -6.74
C SER A 334 -10.85 11.33 -6.93
N SER A 335 -11.17 12.59 -6.66
CA SER A 335 -10.26 13.72 -6.67
C SER A 335 -10.69 14.72 -5.60
N VAL A 336 -9.73 15.48 -5.10
CA VAL A 336 -9.93 16.57 -4.15
C VAL A 336 -9.33 17.86 -4.70
N ASP A 337 -9.73 19.00 -4.15
CA ASP A 337 -9.28 20.32 -4.60
C ASP A 337 -7.79 20.60 -4.33
N GLN A 338 -7.26 20.06 -3.23
CA GLN A 338 -5.83 20.10 -2.88
C GLN A 338 -5.48 19.03 -1.85
N GLY A 339 -4.18 18.79 -1.66
CA GLY A 339 -3.68 17.89 -0.62
C GLY A 339 -4.31 16.49 -0.69
N ALA A 340 -4.65 15.94 0.48
CA ALA A 340 -5.38 14.67 0.57
C ALA A 340 -6.46 14.71 1.65
N LEU A 341 -7.50 13.88 1.48
CA LEU A 341 -8.56 13.64 2.47
C LEU A 341 -8.43 12.23 3.05
N HIS A 342 -8.48 12.15 4.38
CA HIS A 342 -8.36 10.90 5.13
C HIS A 342 -9.62 10.65 5.96
N ILE A 343 -10.15 9.42 5.90
CA ILE A 343 -11.33 8.98 6.66
C ILE A 343 -10.93 7.86 7.62
N PHE A 344 -11.13 8.08 8.92
CA PHE A 344 -10.92 7.08 9.98
C PHE A 344 -12.21 6.30 10.28
N ALA A 345 -13.36 6.98 10.25
CA ALA A 345 -14.65 6.36 10.56
C ALA A 345 -15.79 7.07 9.83
N LEU A 346 -16.94 6.40 9.71
CA LEU A 346 -18.18 7.00 9.25
C LEU A 346 -19.38 6.42 9.98
N THR A 347 -20.47 7.17 10.00
CA THR A 347 -21.75 6.73 10.56
C THR A 347 -22.90 7.21 9.68
N VAL A 348 -23.84 6.31 9.42
CA VAL A 348 -25.14 6.58 8.80
C VAL A 348 -26.20 6.46 9.90
N SER A 349 -26.96 7.53 10.15
CA SER A 349 -27.92 7.63 11.27
C SER A 349 -29.21 8.33 10.88
#